data_AF-A0A4Q7F1K2-F1
#
_entry.id   AF-A0A4Q7F1K2-F1
#
_cell.length_a   1.000
_cell.length_b   1.000
_cell.length_c   1.000
_cell.angle_alpha   90.00
_cell.angle_beta   90.00
_cell.angle_gamma   90.00
#
_symmetry.space_group_name_H-M   'P 1'
#
loop_
_entity.id
_entity.type
_entity.pdbx_description
1 polymer ?
#
loop_
_entity_poly.entity_id
_entity_poly.type
_entity_poly.pdbx_seq_one_letter_code
_entity_poly.pdbx_strand_id
1 'polypeptide(L)' 'MKVAKSVEERIREAMADANAYIDKRAAEVAKTCPGVPLGSIRNSITRGIRCACAAALLIAEESDGRAA' A
#
# COMPACT_ATOMS: atom_id res chain seq x y z
N MET A 1 22.15 0.84 21.90
CA MET A 1 21.43 1.92 21.19
C MET A 1 20.60 1.28 20.08
N LYS A 2 19.27 1.48 20.05
CA LYS A 2 18.45 1.04 18.90
C LYS A 2 18.68 2.07 17.80
N VAL A 3 19.27 1.66 16.68
CA VAL A 3 19.33 2.48 15.47
C VAL A 3 17.88 2.73 15.05
N ALA A 4 17.51 4.00 14.90
CA ALA A 4 16.20 4.38 14.42
C ALA A 4 16.07 3.93 12.95
N LYS A 5 14.96 3.27 12.60
CA LYS A 5 14.68 2.84 11.22
C LYS A 5 14.72 4.04 10.27
N SER A 6 15.17 3.79 9.05
CA SER A 6 15.17 4.80 8.00
C SER A 6 13.75 5.29 7.70
N VAL A 7 13.62 6.43 7.03
CA VAL A 7 12.30 6.93 6.61
C VAL A 7 11.66 5.94 5.63
N GLU A 8 12.45 5.40 4.70
CA GLU A 8 12.04 4.43 3.69
C GLU A 8 11.56 3.12 4.31
N GLU A 9 12.28 2.59 5.31
CA GLU A 9 11.84 1.39 6.04
C GLU A 9 10.49 1.61 6.71
N ARG A 10 10.32 2.74 7.40
CA ARG A 10 9.05 3.09 8.05
C ARG A 10 7.92 3.27 7.04
N ILE A 11 8.20 3.88 5.89
CA ILE A 11 7.22 4.02 4.82
C ILE A 11 6.80 2.64 4.28
N ARG A 12 7.75 1.74 4.02
CA ARG A 12 7.45 0.37 3.55
C ARG A 12 6.59 -0.39 4.54
N GLU A 13 6.90 -0.32 5.83
CA GLU A 13 6.11 -0.95 6.90
C GLU A 13 4.69 -0.40 6.95
N ALA A 14 4.56 0.93 6.99
CA ALA A 14 3.24 1.57 7.02
C ALA A 14 2.40 1.24 5.76
N MET A 15 3.03 1.16 4.59
CA MET A 15 2.36 0.74 3.36
C MET A 15 1.93 -0.73 3.39
N ALA A 16 2.75 -1.61 3.96
CA ALA A 16 2.39 -3.02 4.14
C ALA A 16 1.18 -3.16 5.09
N ASP A 17 1.18 -2.46 6.22
CA ASP A 17 0.07 -2.44 7.17
C ASP A 17 -1.22 -1.90 6.54
N ALA A 18 -1.13 -0.79 5.78
CA ALA A 18 -2.25 -0.23 5.05
C ALA A 18 -2.80 -1.21 4.01
N ASN A 19 -1.93 -1.88 3.26
CA ASN A 19 -2.33 -2.89 2.28
C ASN A 19 -3.06 -4.08 2.94
N ALA A 20 -2.54 -4.58 4.06
CA ALA A 20 -3.17 -5.67 4.81
C ALA A 20 -4.55 -5.27 5.34
N TYR A 21 -4.70 -4.03 5.83
CA TYR A 21 -6.00 -3.50 6.25
C TYR A 21 -7.00 -3.42 5.09
N ILE A 22 -6.56 -2.94 3.93
CA ILE A 22 -7.37 -2.87 2.70
C ILE A 22 -7.81 -4.27 2.26
N ASP A 23 -6.90 -5.25 2.25
CA ASP A 23 -7.22 -6.62 1.87
C ASP A 23 -8.24 -7.25 2.80
N LYS A 24 -8.06 -7.06 4.11
CA LYS A 24 -9.06 -7.50 5.10
C LYS A 24 -10.41 -6.87 4.82
N ARG A 25 -10.45 -5.56 4.54
CA ARG A 25 -11.71 -4.88 4.23
C ARG A 25 -12.35 -5.37 2.93
N ALA A 26 -11.55 -5.61 1.89
CA ALA A 26 -12.03 -6.15 0.62
C ALA A 26 -12.63 -7.55 0.78
N ALA A 27 -12.00 -8.41 1.59
CA ALA A 27 -12.52 -9.74 1.91
C ALA A 27 -13.87 -9.68 2.65
N GLU A 28 -14.04 -8.73 3.58
CA GLU A 28 -15.33 -8.54 4.25
C GLU A 28 -16.43 -8.06 3.27
N VAL A 29 -16.11 -7.13 2.36
CA VAL A 29 -17.07 -6.65 1.36
C VAL A 29 -17.43 -7.75 0.35
N ALA A 30 -16.49 -8.62 0.00
CA ALA A 30 -16.73 -9.74 -0.91
C ALA A 30 -17.84 -10.69 -0.43
N LYS A 31 -18.01 -10.84 0.90
CA LYS A 31 -19.09 -11.65 1.49
C LYS A 31 -20.49 -11.14 1.11
N THR A 32 -20.61 -9.84 0.82
CA THR A 32 -21.88 -9.19 0.44
C THR A 32 -22.02 -8.93 -1.06
N CYS A 33 -21.01 -9.26 -1.86
CA CYS A 33 -20.95 -8.98 -3.30
C CYS A 33 -20.61 -10.25 -4.11
N PRO A 34 -21.54 -11.21 -4.22
CA PRO A 34 -21.29 -12.47 -4.93
C PRO A 34 -20.98 -12.20 -6.41
N GLY A 35 -19.94 -12.87 -6.92
CA GLY A 35 -19.52 -12.76 -8.33
C GLY A 35 -18.62 -11.56 -8.67
N VAL A 36 -18.36 -10.65 -7.72
CA VAL A 36 -17.43 -9.52 -7.94
C VAL A 36 -16.00 -9.94 -7.59
N PRO A 37 -15.01 -9.77 -8.47
CA PRO A 37 -13.62 -10.08 -8.17
C PRO A 37 -13.06 -9.23 -7.02
N LEU A 38 -12.26 -9.84 -6.14
CA LEU A 38 -11.60 -9.14 -5.03
C LEU A 38 -10.77 -7.93 -5.49
N GLY A 39 -10.08 -8.05 -6.63
CA GLY A 39 -9.31 -6.94 -7.21
C GLY A 39 -10.18 -5.74 -7.58
N SER A 40 -11.39 -5.97 -8.07
CA SER A 40 -12.36 -4.90 -8.37
C SER A 40 -12.87 -4.25 -7.10
N ILE A 41 -13.16 -5.02 -6.05
CA ILE A 41 -13.58 -4.51 -4.73
C ILE A 41 -12.45 -3.68 -4.11
N ARG A 42 -11.23 -4.20 -4.11
CA ARG A 42 -10.03 -3.50 -3.63
C ARG A 42 -9.84 -2.18 -4.36
N ASN A 43 -9.91 -2.20 -5.70
CA ASN A 43 -9.80 -0.98 -6.52
C ASN A 43 -10.90 0.04 -6.21
N SER A 44 -12.14 -0.40 -5.96
CA SER A 44 -13.23 0.49 -5.55
C SER A 44 -12.99 1.12 -4.18
N ILE A 45 -12.41 0.37 -3.22
CA ILE A 45 -12.04 0.88 -1.89
C ILE A 45 -10.91 1.91 -1.98
N THR A 46 -9.94 1.71 -2.88
CA THR A 46 -8.73 2.55 -2.96
C THR A 46 -8.81 3.64 -4.03
N ARG A 47 -9.89 3.68 -4.83
CA ARG A 47 -10.02 4.59 -5.97
C ARG A 47 -9.85 6.05 -5.52
N GLY A 48 -8.91 6.76 -6.15
CA GLY A 48 -8.65 8.18 -5.88
C GLY A 48 -7.56 8.45 -4.85
N ILE A 49 -7.03 7.44 -4.16
CA ILE A 49 -5.92 7.63 -3.21
C ILE A 49 -4.60 7.52 -3.98
N ARG A 50 -3.97 8.67 -4.25
CA ARG A 50 -2.54 8.73 -4.58
C ARG A 50 -1.77 8.88 -3.27
N CYS A 51 -1.19 7.78 -2.78
CA CYS A 51 -0.48 7.82 -1.51
C CYS A 51 0.86 8.55 -1.67
N ALA A 52 1.07 9.63 -0.92
CA ALA A 52 2.35 10.35 -0.88
C ALA A 52 3.53 9.45 -0.47
N CYS A 53 3.27 8.39 0.31
CA CYS A 53 4.26 7.39 0.70
C CYS A 53 4.80 6.60 -0.51
N ALA A 54 3.92 6.22 -1.43
CA ALA A 54 4.32 5.52 -2.65
C ALA A 54 5.17 6.44 -3.56
N ALA A 55 4.79 7.72 -3.66
CA ALA A 55 5.59 8.71 -4.39
C ALA A 55 6.96 8.95 -3.74
N ALA A 56 7.03 9.02 -2.40
CA ALA A 56 8.27 9.20 -1.67
C ALA A 56 9.25 8.03 -1.88
N LEU A 57 8.75 6.79 -1.92
CA LEU A 57 9.59 5.63 -2.24
C LEU A 57 10.12 5.66 -3.67
N LEU A 58 9.27 6.02 -4.65
CA LEU A 58 9.71 6.15 -6.04
C LEU A 58 10.83 7.20 -6.18
N ILE A 59 10.66 8.37 -5.56
CA ILE A 59 11.68 9.42 -5.55
C ILE A 59 12.98 8.93 -4.89
N ALA A 60 12.88 8.17 -3.79
CA ALA A 60 14.05 7.61 -3.12
C ALA A 60 14.77 6.56 -4.00
N GLU A 61 14.03 5.69 -4.69
CA GLU A 61 14.58 4.67 -5.59
C GLU A 61 15.26 5.30 -6.82
N GLU A 62 14.66 6.36 -7.38
CA GLU A 62 15.24 7.16 -8.47
C GLU A 62 16.52 7.88 -8.01
N SER A 63 16.50 8.49 -6.82
CA SER A 63 17.65 9.21 -6.24
C SER A 63 18.81 8.28 -5.92
N ASP A 64 18.51 7.03 -5.54
CA ASP A 64 19.51 6.01 -5.20
C ASP A 64 20.01 5.22 -6.44
N GLY A 65 19.57 5.56 -7.66
CA GLY A 65 19.95 4.88 -8.90
C GLY A 65 19.50 3.41 -8.98
N ARG A 66 18.47 3.03 -8.21
CA ARG A 66 17.93 1.66 -8.12
C ARG A 66 16.71 1.42 -9.01
N ALA A 67 16.26 2.43 -9.75
CA ALA A 67 15.21 2.28 -10.75
C ALA A 67 15.74 1.49 -11.96
N ALA A 68 15.42 0.19 -12.01
CA ALA A 68 15.63 -0.71 -13.15
C ALA A 68 14.33 -1.45 -13.48
#